data_AF-A0A820KQI3-F1
#
_entry.id   AF-A0A820KQI3-F1
#
_cell.length_a   1.000
_cell.length_b   1.000
_cell.length_c   1.000
_cell.angle_alpha   90.00
_cell.angle_beta   90.00
_cell.angle_gamma   90.00
#
_symmetry.space_group_name_H-M   'P 1'
#
loop_
_entity.id
_entity.type
_entity.pdbx_description
1 polymer ?
#
loop_
_entity_poly.entity_id
_entity_poly.type
_entity_poly.pdbx_seq_one_letter_code
_entity_poly.pdbx_strand_id
1 'polypeptide(L)'
;PSNLVKAAESQKINIETVPGERALLMYLISKFQKLDPDVIIGHDMRMFGLELFLSRCQKLKVGLTASKIGRLHRTHDAKTKVSTIKNPTCGRLLCDISVSARELLTKCKSYDLEELCKTVLNNEQQQLYRSYSIDQTRDSFSSSMSVVDLVQATLNNTSLILNIFCQLMVLPLAYQLTCIAGNLLSRTLMGGRSERNDHLL
;
A
#
# COMPACT_ATOMS: atom_id res chain seq x y z
N PRO A 1 -22.26 11.99 -3.19
CA PRO A 1 -23.68 11.63 -3.42
C PRO A 1 -24.51 11.75 -2.12
N SER A 2 -25.74 12.25 -2.21
CA SER A 2 -26.68 12.28 -1.07
C SER A 2 -27.03 10.85 -0.63
N ASN A 3 -27.11 10.59 0.68
CA ASN A 3 -27.41 9.28 1.30
C ASN A 3 -26.29 8.21 1.27
N LEU A 4 -25.03 8.57 1.00
CA LEU A 4 -23.92 7.60 0.99
C LEU A 4 -23.77 6.84 2.32
N VAL A 5 -23.89 7.54 3.46
CA VAL A 5 -23.77 6.94 4.80
C VAL A 5 -24.83 5.85 5.02
N LYS A 6 -26.09 6.12 4.65
CA LYS A 6 -27.18 5.13 4.78
C LYS A 6 -26.96 3.90 3.88
N ALA A 7 -26.45 4.10 2.67
CA ALA A 7 -26.13 3.00 1.77
C ALA A 7 -24.99 2.13 2.34
N ALA A 8 -23.96 2.77 2.92
CA ALA A 8 -22.85 2.09 3.57
C ALA A 8 -23.32 1.26 4.78
N GLU A 9 -24.21 1.83 5.60
CA GLU A 9 -24.83 1.13 6.74
C GLU A 9 -25.61 -0.12 6.29
N SER A 10 -26.37 -0.04 5.19
CA SER A 10 -27.10 -1.21 4.66
C SER A 10 -26.19 -2.36 4.23
N GLN A 11 -24.98 -2.05 3.75
CA GLN A 11 -23.97 -3.04 3.39
C GLN A 11 -23.01 -3.38 4.54
N LYS A 12 -23.21 -2.81 5.73
CA LYS A 12 -22.35 -2.96 6.92
C LYS A 12 -20.89 -2.54 6.67
N ILE A 13 -20.68 -1.53 5.84
CA ILE A 13 -19.36 -0.97 5.53
C ILE A 13 -19.17 0.32 6.31
N ASN A 14 -18.06 0.43 7.05
CA ASN A 14 -17.72 1.67 7.74
C ASN A 14 -17.07 2.66 6.76
N ILE A 15 -17.81 3.71 6.39
CA ILE A 15 -17.34 4.76 5.47
C ILE A 15 -17.37 6.11 6.18
N GLU A 16 -16.22 6.75 6.26
CA GLU A 16 -16.14 8.17 6.66
C GLU A 16 -16.05 9.06 5.41
N THR A 17 -16.86 10.11 5.39
CA THR A 17 -16.91 11.07 4.29
C THR A 17 -16.15 12.34 4.65
N VAL A 18 -15.40 12.87 3.69
CA VAL A 18 -14.58 14.07 3.86
C VAL A 18 -14.80 15.03 2.68
N PRO A 19 -14.68 16.36 2.86
CA PRO A 19 -15.10 17.35 1.86
C PRO A 19 -14.20 17.43 0.62
N GLY A 20 -13.08 16.71 0.58
CA GLY A 20 -12.19 16.68 -0.58
C GLY A 20 -10.89 15.94 -0.33
N GLU A 21 -10.05 15.85 -1.35
CA GLU A 21 -8.81 15.06 -1.31
C GLU A 21 -7.82 15.54 -0.26
N ARG A 22 -7.68 16.85 -0.04
CA ARG A 22 -6.79 17.37 1.02
C ARG A 22 -7.22 16.86 2.38
N ALA A 23 -8.53 16.87 2.67
CA ALA A 23 -9.08 16.37 3.92
C ALA A 23 -8.90 14.84 4.01
N LEU A 24 -9.07 14.12 2.91
CA LEU A 24 -8.82 12.67 2.82
C LEU A 24 -7.37 12.32 3.18
N LEU A 25 -6.40 12.99 2.58
CA LEU A 25 -4.98 12.76 2.84
C LEU A 25 -4.61 13.11 4.29
N MET A 26 -5.11 14.22 4.82
CA MET A 26 -4.90 14.60 6.22
C MET A 26 -5.50 13.56 7.18
N TYR A 27 -6.70 13.07 6.88
CA TYR A 27 -7.39 12.06 7.66
C TYR A 27 -6.64 10.73 7.64
N LEU A 28 -6.22 10.26 6.46
CA LEU A 28 -5.41 9.06 6.30
C LEU A 28 -4.11 9.14 7.10
N ILE A 29 -3.38 10.24 7.00
CA ILE A 29 -2.14 10.46 7.76
C ILE A 29 -2.41 10.46 9.26
N SER A 30 -3.49 11.11 9.71
CA SER A 30 -3.85 11.13 11.14
C SER A 30 -4.17 9.74 11.68
N LYS A 31 -4.91 8.92 10.92
CA LYS A 31 -5.19 7.52 11.28
C LYS A 31 -3.91 6.69 11.29
N PHE A 32 -3.07 6.87 10.28
CA PHE A 32 -1.79 6.17 10.15
C PHE A 32 -0.86 6.47 11.33
N GLN A 33 -0.73 7.74 11.73
CA GLN A 33 0.07 8.13 12.89
C GLN A 33 -0.50 7.60 14.21
N LYS A 34 -1.82 7.57 14.35
CA LYS A 34 -2.48 7.01 15.54
C LYS A 34 -2.30 5.48 15.64
N LEU A 35 -2.33 4.79 14.49
CA LEU A 35 -2.09 3.35 14.42
C LEU A 35 -0.62 3.01 14.68
N ASP A 36 0.30 3.89 14.26
CA ASP A 36 1.75 3.73 14.36
C ASP A 36 2.28 2.35 13.89
N PRO A 37 1.99 1.91 12.64
CA PRO A 37 2.37 0.58 12.19
C PRO A 37 3.88 0.41 12.01
N ASP A 38 4.43 -0.73 12.45
CA ASP A 38 5.82 -1.08 12.20
C ASP A 38 6.07 -1.56 10.76
N VAL A 39 5.06 -2.19 10.15
CA VAL A 39 5.11 -2.74 8.79
C VAL A 39 3.96 -2.17 7.96
N ILE A 40 4.29 -1.61 6.80
CA ILE A 40 3.36 -1.15 5.77
C ILE A 40 3.40 -2.20 4.66
N ILE A 41 2.25 -2.78 4.33
CA ILE A 41 2.12 -3.79 3.28
C ILE A 41 1.32 -3.17 2.13
N GLY A 42 1.78 -3.37 0.89
CA GLY A 42 1.04 -2.94 -0.29
C GLY A 42 1.52 -3.61 -1.56
N HIS A 43 0.85 -3.29 -2.68
CA HIS A 43 1.22 -3.71 -4.03
C HIS A 43 1.65 -2.48 -4.83
N ASP A 44 2.80 -2.58 -5.50
CA ASP A 44 3.38 -1.51 -6.31
C ASP A 44 3.55 -0.16 -5.57
N MET A 45 3.80 -0.25 -4.27
CA MET A 45 3.97 0.91 -3.40
C MET A 45 5.27 1.64 -3.68
N ARG A 46 6.33 0.91 -4.03
CA ARG A 46 7.65 1.51 -4.19
C ARG A 46 7.83 2.23 -5.52
N MET A 47 7.32 1.67 -6.61
CA MET A 47 7.48 2.24 -7.94
C MET A 47 6.42 3.29 -8.25
N PHE A 48 5.24 3.21 -7.65
CA PHE A 48 4.13 4.09 -7.97
C PHE A 48 3.43 4.67 -6.74
N GLY A 49 2.89 3.81 -5.85
CA GLY A 49 1.92 4.24 -4.83
C GLY A 49 2.43 5.33 -3.89
N LEU A 50 3.66 5.18 -3.38
CA LEU A 50 4.25 6.11 -2.41
C LEU A 50 4.66 7.44 -3.05
N GLU A 51 5.22 7.41 -4.27
CA GLU A 51 5.55 8.62 -5.00
C GLU A 51 4.28 9.42 -5.35
N LEU A 52 3.25 8.75 -5.84
CA LEU A 52 1.96 9.38 -6.10
C LEU A 52 1.40 10.02 -4.82
N PHE A 53 1.34 9.26 -3.73
CA PHE A 53 0.82 9.75 -2.45
C PHE A 53 1.55 11.00 -1.94
N LEU A 54 2.89 10.98 -1.96
CA LEU A 54 3.70 12.12 -1.54
C LEU A 54 3.53 13.33 -2.48
N SER A 55 3.46 13.09 -3.79
CA SER A 55 3.23 14.13 -4.80
C SER A 55 1.88 14.82 -4.63
N ARG A 56 0.81 14.04 -4.38
CA ARG A 56 -0.53 14.58 -4.06
C ARG A 56 -0.51 15.41 -2.78
N CYS A 57 0.16 14.92 -1.73
CA CYS A 57 0.31 15.66 -0.48
C CYS A 57 1.05 16.99 -0.68
N GLN A 58 2.15 17.00 -1.44
CA GLN A 58 2.90 18.23 -1.73
C GLN A 58 2.06 19.22 -2.53
N LYS A 59 1.38 18.76 -3.58
CA LYS A 59 0.50 19.59 -4.42
C LYS A 59 -0.63 20.23 -3.62
N LEU A 60 -1.23 19.48 -2.70
CA LEU A 60 -2.33 19.93 -1.85
C LEU A 60 -1.87 20.63 -0.56
N LYS A 61 -0.56 20.83 -0.39
CA LYS A 61 0.06 21.45 0.79
C LYS A 61 -0.35 20.77 2.10
N VAL A 62 -0.41 19.45 2.09
CA VAL A 62 -0.54 18.61 3.29
C VAL A 62 0.84 18.56 3.94
N GLY A 63 1.01 19.30 5.04
CA GLY A 63 2.34 19.55 5.61
C GLY A 63 3.04 18.32 6.20
N LEU A 64 4.37 18.27 6.03
CA LEU A 64 5.32 17.30 6.61
C LEU A 64 4.96 15.81 6.37
N THR A 65 4.42 15.46 5.21
CA THR A 65 3.95 14.09 4.95
C THR A 65 5.05 13.02 5.07
N ALA A 66 6.26 13.25 4.57
CA ALA A 66 7.32 12.24 4.68
C ALA A 66 7.77 12.02 6.14
N SER A 67 7.78 13.07 6.96
CA SER A 67 7.98 12.95 8.40
C SER A 67 6.87 12.17 9.10
N LYS A 68 5.62 12.36 8.67
CA LYS A 68 4.44 11.73 9.27
C LYS A 68 4.23 10.28 8.84
N ILE A 69 4.64 9.94 7.61
CA ILE A 69 4.59 8.56 7.11
C ILE A 69 5.78 7.73 7.63
N GLY A 70 6.93 8.36 7.86
CA GLY A 70 8.04 7.75 8.61
C GLY A 70 7.85 7.88 10.13
N ARG A 71 8.95 7.62 10.86
CA ARG A 71 9.12 7.95 12.28
C ARG A 71 10.23 8.98 12.52
N LEU A 72 10.93 9.41 11.46
CA LEU A 72 11.93 10.47 11.55
C LEU A 72 11.27 11.82 11.30
N HIS A 73 11.42 12.75 12.24
CA HIS A 73 11.04 14.14 12.02
C HIS A 73 12.00 14.81 11.03
N ARG A 74 11.46 15.45 9.98
CA ARG A 74 12.24 16.13 8.94
C ARG A 74 11.69 17.54 8.73
N THR A 75 12.58 18.53 8.78
CA THR A 75 12.20 19.96 8.79
C THR A 75 11.89 20.54 7.41
N HIS A 76 12.40 19.95 6.32
CA HIS A 76 12.33 20.53 4.97
C HIS A 76 11.52 19.72 3.94
N ASP A 77 10.78 18.69 4.37
CA ASP A 77 10.07 17.76 3.47
C ASP A 77 9.15 18.44 2.45
N ALA A 78 8.43 19.49 2.86
CA ALA A 78 7.44 20.15 1.99
C ALA A 78 8.07 20.86 0.78
N LYS A 79 9.35 21.26 0.87
CA LYS A 79 10.09 21.96 -0.18
C LYS A 79 10.95 21.03 -1.04
N THR A 80 11.22 19.83 -0.55
CA THR A 80 11.99 18.81 -1.25
C THR A 80 11.16 18.21 -2.39
N LYS A 81 11.77 17.95 -3.55
CA LYS A 81 11.12 17.23 -4.64
C LYS A 81 10.86 15.79 -4.19
N VAL A 82 9.68 15.24 -4.45
CA VAL A 82 9.33 13.86 -4.01
C VAL A 82 10.38 12.83 -4.46
N SER A 83 10.85 12.93 -5.71
CA SER A 83 11.86 12.03 -6.27
C SER A 83 13.22 12.05 -5.55
N THR A 84 13.52 13.12 -4.82
CA THR A 84 14.77 13.22 -4.03
C THR A 84 14.59 12.80 -2.57
N ILE A 85 13.36 12.52 -2.13
CA ILE A 85 13.07 12.04 -0.78
C ILE A 85 13.55 10.60 -0.65
N LYS A 86 14.72 10.41 -0.05
CA LYS A 86 15.23 9.07 0.29
C LYS A 86 14.43 8.49 1.45
N ASN A 87 14.08 7.21 1.34
CA ASN A 87 13.44 6.39 2.38
C ASN A 87 12.31 7.12 3.12
N PRO A 88 11.25 7.58 2.44
CA PRO A 88 10.16 8.36 3.05
C PRO A 88 9.50 7.67 4.25
N THR A 89 9.49 6.34 4.31
CA THR A 89 8.94 5.54 5.41
C THR A 89 9.98 5.18 6.47
N CYS A 90 11.10 5.90 6.57
CA CYS A 90 12.17 5.57 7.53
C CYS A 90 11.64 5.35 8.96
N GLY A 91 12.11 4.29 9.61
CA GLY A 91 11.58 3.82 10.91
C GLY A 91 10.34 2.92 10.84
N ARG A 92 9.82 2.67 9.62
CA ARG A 92 8.78 1.67 9.33
C ARG A 92 9.24 0.80 8.17
N LEU A 93 8.97 -0.49 8.25
CA LEU A 93 9.26 -1.44 7.19
C LEU A 93 8.21 -1.28 6.08
N LEU A 94 8.64 -1.11 4.84
CA LEU A 94 7.76 -1.14 3.68
C LEU A 94 7.92 -2.49 2.98
N CYS A 95 6.85 -3.26 2.94
CA CYS A 95 6.76 -4.52 2.22
C CYS A 95 5.91 -4.34 0.96
N ASP A 96 6.56 -4.43 -0.19
CA ASP A 96 5.90 -4.43 -1.49
C ASP A 96 5.75 -5.86 -1.99
N ILE A 97 4.52 -6.38 -2.00
CA ILE A 97 4.27 -7.77 -2.39
C ILE A 97 4.69 -8.06 -3.83
N SER A 98 4.74 -7.05 -4.71
CA SER A 98 5.20 -7.24 -6.10
C SER A 98 6.70 -7.53 -6.15
N VAL A 99 7.48 -6.92 -5.26
CA VAL A 99 8.93 -7.16 -5.14
C VAL A 99 9.19 -8.53 -4.53
N SER A 100 8.51 -8.85 -3.42
CA SER A 100 8.65 -10.15 -2.78
C SER A 100 8.21 -11.28 -3.70
N ALA A 101 7.09 -11.13 -4.41
CA ALA A 101 6.63 -12.12 -5.38
C ALA A 101 7.64 -12.33 -6.51
N ARG A 102 8.29 -11.28 -7.04
CA ARG A 102 9.36 -11.41 -8.05
C ARG A 102 10.56 -12.22 -7.58
N GLU A 103 10.87 -12.17 -6.28
CA GLU A 103 11.98 -12.94 -5.72
C GLU A 103 11.61 -14.39 -5.45
N LEU A 104 10.36 -14.63 -5.02
CA LEU A 104 9.88 -15.92 -4.52
C LEU A 104 9.20 -16.79 -5.57
N LEU A 105 8.52 -16.19 -6.54
CA LEU A 105 7.77 -16.91 -7.57
C LEU A 105 8.60 -17.00 -8.85
N THR A 106 8.87 -18.23 -9.28
CA THR A 106 9.64 -18.49 -10.51
C THR A 106 8.77 -18.50 -11.77
N LYS A 107 7.45 -18.64 -11.62
CA LYS A 107 6.49 -18.76 -12.73
C LYS A 107 5.28 -17.86 -12.46
N CYS A 108 5.31 -16.65 -13.01
CA CYS A 108 4.20 -15.71 -13.00
C CYS A 108 4.25 -14.93 -14.32
N LYS A 109 3.11 -14.75 -15.01
CA LYS A 109 3.10 -14.08 -16.33
C LYS A 109 3.36 -12.59 -16.20
N SER A 110 2.77 -11.98 -15.18
CA SER A 110 3.03 -10.62 -14.73
C SER A 110 2.97 -10.58 -13.20
N TYR A 111 3.40 -9.47 -12.60
CA TYR A 111 3.34 -9.27 -11.14
C TYR A 111 2.25 -8.25 -10.77
N ASP A 112 1.24 -8.12 -11.63
CA ASP A 112 0.05 -7.33 -11.36
C ASP A 112 -0.80 -8.04 -10.32
N LEU A 113 -1.61 -7.28 -9.58
CA LEU A 113 -2.40 -7.84 -8.47
C LEU A 113 -3.33 -8.97 -8.93
N GLU A 114 -3.93 -8.85 -10.13
CA GLU A 114 -4.80 -9.88 -10.70
C GLU A 114 -4.07 -11.22 -10.88
N GLU A 115 -2.89 -11.19 -11.50
CA GLU A 115 -2.12 -12.42 -11.77
C GLU A 115 -1.56 -13.01 -10.47
N LEU A 116 -1.16 -12.17 -9.52
CA LEU A 116 -0.74 -12.63 -8.20
C LEU A 116 -1.89 -13.31 -7.44
N CYS A 117 -3.12 -12.78 -7.53
CA CYS A 117 -4.30 -13.44 -6.96
C CYS A 117 -4.49 -14.83 -7.57
N LYS A 118 -4.41 -14.95 -8.91
CA LYS A 118 -4.56 -16.24 -9.60
C LYS A 118 -3.48 -17.25 -9.26
N THR A 119 -2.24 -16.77 -9.06
CA THR A 119 -1.07 -17.63 -8.84
C THR A 119 -0.97 -18.10 -7.39
N VAL A 120 -1.33 -17.24 -6.43
CA VAL A 120 -1.04 -17.47 -5.00
C VAL A 120 -2.29 -17.87 -4.21
N LEU A 121 -3.47 -17.32 -4.55
CA LEU A 121 -4.69 -17.46 -3.75
C LEU A 121 -5.60 -18.57 -4.30
N ASN A 122 -6.56 -19.02 -3.50
CA ASN A 122 -7.56 -20.00 -3.92
C ASN A 122 -8.68 -19.36 -4.76
N ASN A 123 -9.50 -20.19 -5.41
CA ASN A 123 -10.56 -19.74 -6.31
C ASN A 123 -11.60 -18.81 -5.64
N GLU A 124 -11.94 -19.06 -4.37
CA GLU A 124 -12.90 -18.23 -3.63
C GLU A 124 -12.35 -16.82 -3.39
N GLN A 125 -11.09 -16.72 -3.00
CA GLN A 125 -10.41 -15.43 -2.79
C GLN A 125 -10.24 -14.68 -4.10
N GLN A 126 -9.89 -15.38 -5.19
CA GLN A 126 -9.71 -14.77 -6.51
C GLN A 126 -10.97 -14.05 -7.00
N GLN A 127 -12.16 -14.58 -6.72
CA GLN A 127 -13.43 -13.98 -7.12
C GLN A 127 -13.70 -12.61 -6.45
N LEU A 128 -12.99 -12.29 -5.37
CA LEU A 128 -13.11 -11.00 -4.69
C LEU A 128 -12.39 -9.87 -5.43
N TYR A 129 -11.44 -10.19 -6.32
CA TYR A 129 -10.67 -9.20 -7.05
C TYR A 129 -11.59 -8.43 -8.01
N ARG A 130 -11.50 -7.09 -7.96
CA ARG A 130 -12.20 -6.20 -8.88
C ARG A 130 -11.29 -5.06 -9.31
N SER A 131 -11.24 -4.78 -10.60
CA SER A 131 -10.54 -3.63 -11.17
C SER A 131 -11.53 -2.61 -11.72
N TYR A 132 -11.15 -1.34 -11.66
CA TYR A 132 -11.93 -0.23 -12.20
C TYR A 132 -11.04 0.60 -13.11
N SER A 133 -11.51 0.90 -14.31
CA SER A 133 -10.88 1.89 -15.17
C SER A 133 -11.10 3.31 -14.63
N ILE A 134 -10.38 4.29 -15.18
CA ILE A 134 -10.55 5.70 -14.81
C ILE A 134 -11.99 6.17 -15.06
N ASP A 135 -12.58 5.76 -16.19
CA ASP A 135 -13.95 6.14 -16.54
C ASP A 135 -14.97 5.43 -15.65
N GLN A 136 -14.82 4.13 -15.40
CA GLN A 136 -15.67 3.40 -14.46
C GLN A 136 -15.61 3.97 -13.04
N THR A 137 -14.43 4.41 -12.61
CA THR A 137 -14.24 5.07 -11.32
C THR A 137 -15.04 6.37 -11.28
N ARG A 138 -14.99 7.19 -12.35
CA ARG A 138 -15.77 8.44 -12.45
C ARG A 138 -17.26 8.16 -12.43
N ASP A 139 -17.71 7.18 -13.22
CA ASP A 139 -19.11 6.82 -13.36
C ASP A 139 -19.70 6.28 -12.05
N SER A 140 -18.88 5.61 -11.23
CA SER A 140 -19.27 5.10 -9.91
C SER A 140 -19.70 6.20 -8.94
N PHE A 141 -19.30 7.47 -9.14
CA PHE A 141 -19.76 8.59 -8.30
C PHE A 141 -21.18 9.06 -8.63
N SER A 142 -21.81 8.52 -9.67
CA SER A 142 -23.18 8.86 -10.08
C SER A 142 -24.25 8.37 -9.10
N SER A 143 -23.97 7.30 -8.34
CA SER A 143 -24.89 6.72 -7.35
C SER A 143 -24.18 6.42 -6.03
N SER A 144 -24.90 6.55 -4.91
CA SER A 144 -24.38 6.16 -3.59
C SER A 144 -24.01 4.68 -3.54
N MET A 145 -24.80 3.80 -4.16
CA MET A 145 -24.56 2.36 -4.11
C MET A 145 -23.29 1.97 -4.88
N SER A 146 -23.07 2.57 -6.06
CA SER A 146 -21.86 2.31 -6.85
C SER A 146 -20.59 2.83 -6.17
N VAL A 147 -20.68 3.93 -5.40
CA VAL A 147 -19.56 4.37 -4.55
C VAL A 147 -19.27 3.35 -3.45
N VAL A 148 -20.32 2.82 -2.80
CA VAL A 148 -20.16 1.79 -1.77
C VAL A 148 -19.50 0.53 -2.37
N ASP A 149 -19.94 0.09 -3.55
CA ASP A 149 -19.36 -1.06 -4.24
C ASP A 149 -17.88 -0.83 -4.63
N LEU A 150 -17.53 0.39 -5.06
CA LEU A 150 -16.15 0.79 -5.35
C LEU A 150 -15.28 0.75 -4.08
N VAL A 151 -15.80 1.24 -2.95
CA VAL A 151 -15.10 1.17 -1.66
C VAL A 151 -14.93 -0.28 -1.21
N GLN A 152 -15.97 -1.11 -1.33
CA GLN A 152 -15.90 -2.53 -1.00
C GLN A 152 -14.87 -3.27 -1.86
N ALA A 153 -14.82 -2.98 -3.16
CA ALA A 153 -13.80 -3.54 -4.06
C ALA A 153 -12.38 -3.15 -3.63
N THR A 154 -12.17 -1.89 -3.22
CA THR A 154 -10.87 -1.41 -2.73
C THR A 154 -10.48 -2.11 -1.43
N LEU A 155 -11.42 -2.32 -0.51
CA LEU A 155 -11.21 -3.07 0.73
C LEU A 155 -10.88 -4.54 0.45
N ASN A 156 -11.62 -5.17 -0.47
CA ASN A 156 -11.35 -6.55 -0.91
C ASN A 156 -9.95 -6.67 -1.49
N ASN A 157 -9.54 -5.79 -2.41
CA ASN A 157 -8.20 -5.79 -2.98
C ASN A 157 -7.11 -5.61 -1.90
N THR A 158 -7.36 -4.76 -0.90
CA THR A 158 -6.43 -4.59 0.24
C THR A 158 -6.33 -5.87 1.08
N SER A 159 -7.44 -6.57 1.30
CA SER A 159 -7.46 -7.88 1.97
C SER A 159 -6.70 -8.94 1.16
N LEU A 160 -6.86 -8.95 -0.17
CA LEU A 160 -6.13 -9.87 -1.06
C LEU A 160 -4.61 -9.63 -1.01
N ILE A 161 -4.17 -8.36 -0.96
CA ILE A 161 -2.76 -8.02 -0.77
C ILE A 161 -2.22 -8.63 0.53
N LEU A 162 -2.97 -8.51 1.63
CA LEU A 162 -2.59 -9.10 2.91
C LEU A 162 -2.57 -10.64 2.84
N ASN A 163 -3.56 -11.25 2.19
CA ASN A 163 -3.61 -12.70 2.01
C ASN A 163 -2.40 -13.21 1.20
N ILE A 164 -2.02 -12.52 0.12
CA ILE A 164 -0.82 -12.86 -0.67
C ILE A 164 0.44 -12.75 0.20
N PHE A 165 0.57 -11.66 0.96
CA PHE A 165 1.70 -11.46 1.88
C PHE A 165 1.83 -12.61 2.90
N CYS A 166 0.71 -13.03 3.49
CA CYS A 166 0.68 -14.15 4.43
C CYS A 166 1.00 -15.48 3.75
N GLN A 167 0.38 -15.76 2.58
CA GLN A 167 0.55 -17.03 1.86
C GLN A 167 1.98 -17.22 1.35
N LEU A 168 2.66 -16.14 0.96
CA LEU A 168 4.07 -16.16 0.57
C LEU A 168 5.04 -16.15 1.76
N MET A 169 4.53 -16.06 3.00
CA MET A 169 5.35 -16.00 4.22
C MET A 169 6.44 -14.93 4.16
N VAL A 170 6.11 -13.77 3.57
CA VAL A 170 7.11 -12.75 3.20
C VAL A 170 7.94 -12.28 4.39
N LEU A 171 7.28 -11.92 5.50
CA LEU A 171 7.97 -11.36 6.66
C LEU A 171 8.80 -12.40 7.44
N PRO A 172 8.27 -13.60 7.78
CA PRO A 172 9.08 -14.65 8.40
C PRO A 172 10.30 -15.02 7.55
N LEU A 173 10.14 -15.14 6.24
CA LEU A 173 11.24 -15.48 5.34
C LEU A 173 12.28 -14.36 5.26
N ALA A 174 11.83 -13.11 5.10
CA ALA A 174 12.73 -11.95 5.10
C ALA A 174 13.51 -11.83 6.42
N TYR A 175 12.87 -12.09 7.56
CA TYR A 175 13.51 -12.09 8.86
C TYR A 175 14.64 -13.13 8.95
N GLN A 176 14.38 -14.37 8.54
CA GLN A 176 15.40 -15.43 8.55
C GLN A 176 16.58 -15.09 7.63
N LEU A 177 16.29 -14.63 6.41
CA LEU A 177 17.32 -14.20 5.45
C LEU A 177 18.17 -13.06 5.99
N THR A 178 17.54 -12.10 6.69
CA THR A 178 18.26 -11.01 7.35
C THR A 178 19.13 -11.49 8.51
N CYS A 179 18.63 -12.42 9.33
CA CYS A 179 19.40 -12.97 10.44
C CYS A 179 20.64 -13.73 9.95
N ILE A 180 20.52 -14.44 8.83
CA ILE A 180 21.63 -15.16 8.20
C ILE A 180 22.63 -14.18 7.57
N ALA A 181 22.14 -13.22 6.79
CA ALA A 181 23.00 -12.27 6.07
C ALA A 181 23.63 -11.20 6.96
N GLY A 182 23.05 -10.89 8.12
CA GLY A 182 23.54 -9.83 9.01
C GLY A 182 23.28 -8.40 8.51
N ASN A 183 22.35 -8.21 7.56
CA ASN A 183 21.99 -6.90 7.01
C ASN A 183 20.75 -6.29 7.72
N LEU A 184 20.17 -5.22 7.15
CA LEU A 184 18.93 -4.63 7.66
C LEU A 184 17.69 -5.30 7.07
N LEU A 185 16.68 -5.61 7.89
CA LEU A 185 15.42 -6.21 7.43
C LEU A 185 14.70 -5.35 6.38
N SER A 186 14.75 -4.03 6.54
CA SER A 186 14.21 -3.10 5.55
C SER A 186 14.87 -3.23 4.18
N ARG A 187 16.16 -3.58 4.13
CA ARG A 187 16.91 -3.82 2.89
C ARG A 187 16.56 -5.17 2.27
N THR A 188 16.43 -6.22 3.09
CA THR A 188 15.96 -7.52 2.59
C THR A 188 14.56 -7.44 1.98
N LEU A 189 13.62 -6.72 2.61
CA LEU A 189 12.27 -6.50 2.06
C LEU A 189 12.26 -5.65 0.79
N MET A 190 13.31 -4.87 0.54
CA MET A 190 13.48 -4.06 -0.67
C MET A 190 13.96 -4.88 -1.88
N GLY A 191 14.24 -6.18 -1.69
CA GLY A 191 14.91 -7.03 -2.66
C GLY A 191 16.41 -6.72 -2.76
N GLY A 192 17.13 -7.52 -3.54
CA GLY A 192 18.58 -7.40 -3.70
C GLY A 192 19.32 -8.56 -3.05
N ARG A 193 19.69 -9.54 -3.88
CA ARG A 193 20.49 -10.69 -3.45
C ARG A 193 21.95 -10.31 -3.22
N SER A 194 22.48 -9.38 -4.02
CA SER A 194 23.87 -8.90 -3.90
C SER A 194 24.13 -8.24 -2.55
N GLU A 195 23.29 -7.29 -2.12
CA GLU A 195 23.48 -6.59 -0.83
C GLU A 195 23.49 -7.57 0.35
N ARG A 196 22.65 -8.60 0.33
CA ARG A 196 22.68 -9.66 1.36
C ARG A 196 23.98 -10.46 1.33
N ASN A 197 24.45 -10.81 0.14
CA ASN A 197 25.71 -11.55 0.00
C ASN A 197 26.91 -10.71 0.45
N ASP A 198 26.91 -9.41 0.16
CA ASP A 198 27.98 -8.49 0.56
C ASP A 198 28.07 -8.34 2.09
N HIS A 199 26.95 -8.42 2.80
CA HIS A 199 26.93 -8.40 4.27
C HIS A 199 27.32 -9.74 4.91
N LEU A 200 27.14 -10.84 4.19
CA LEU A 200 27.43 -12.19 4.65
C LEU A 200 28.94 -12.52 4.59
N LEU A 201 29.66 -11.93 3.63
CA LEU A 201 31.09 -12.14 3.36
C LEU A 201 31.98 -11.16 4.14
#